data_AF-A0A939MNZ3-F1
#
_entry.id   AF-A0A939MNZ3-F1
#
_cell.length_a   1.000
_cell.length_b   1.000
_cell.length_c   1.000
_cell.angle_alpha   90.00
_cell.angle_beta   90.00
_cell.angle_gamma   90.00
#
_symmetry.space_group_name_H-M   'P 1'
#
loop_
_entity.id
_entity.type
_entity.pdbx_description
1 polymer ?
#
loop_
_entity_poly.entity_id
_entity_poly.type
_entity_poly.pdbx_seq_one_letter_code
_entity_poly.pdbx_strand_id
1 'polypeptide(L)'
;MERTSARIGRGVTAFAALAAATLLVGCASPLTDDDPGEGVPRSEPETLSESYVCGWHRFPASAIEQPRRIADLEPDERAAITGATDDLGEPLELGDLASWIVISANDENIALIRPNSERPPGYPDSVPELAPMPDYEEQSLFRSTKTEGWMYGSNGRCRLTFDLGDLQVPDVVLDPERSPDPDSTELPLLVLDSSCGGDTDMPDRIEVVSVEESDTEVGLLLGTSPLPEGAYACPGFSPTPYTLQLDAPLGDRVVVDLSRVQRLELTDATAAAVEP
;
A
#
# COMPACT_ATOMS: atom_id res chain seq x y z
N MET A 1 -57.37 20.07 -1.57
CA MET A 1 -58.02 19.82 -0.27
C MET A 1 -57.42 18.49 0.17
N GLU A 2 -56.56 18.38 1.18
CA GLU A 2 -56.55 18.97 2.52
C GLU A 2 -55.13 19.40 2.94
N ARG A 3 -55.11 20.38 3.84
CA ARG A 3 -53.93 20.91 4.52
C ARG A 3 -53.78 20.19 5.86
N THR A 4 -52.56 19.83 6.25
CA THR A 4 -52.25 19.71 7.69
C THR A 4 -50.81 20.15 7.97
N SER A 5 -50.70 21.25 8.73
CA SER A 5 -49.49 21.80 9.32
C SER A 5 -49.32 21.32 10.77
N ALA A 6 -48.09 21.19 11.27
CA ALA A 6 -47.72 21.44 12.68
C ALA A 6 -46.17 21.47 12.84
N ARG A 7 -45.59 22.66 13.15
CA ARG A 7 -45.01 23.11 14.45
C ARG A 7 -43.65 22.49 14.79
N ILE A 8 -42.54 23.22 14.65
CA ILE A 8 -41.93 24.20 15.59
C ILE A 8 -41.54 23.56 16.94
N GLY A 9 -40.23 23.34 17.10
CA GLY A 9 -39.56 23.18 18.40
C GLY A 9 -38.18 23.83 18.32
N ARG A 10 -38.05 25.08 18.77
CA ARG A 10 -36.78 25.77 18.98
C ARG A 10 -36.26 25.38 20.37
N GLY A 11 -35.16 24.63 20.42
CA GLY A 11 -34.36 24.46 21.63
C GLY A 11 -33.22 25.47 21.64
N VAL A 12 -33.31 26.45 22.52
CA VAL A 12 -32.23 27.38 22.86
C VAL A 12 -31.46 26.72 24.01
N THR A 13 -30.15 26.49 23.84
CA THR A 13 -29.28 26.11 24.95
C THR A 13 -28.06 27.01 24.96
N ALA A 14 -27.73 27.46 26.17
CA ALA A 14 -26.97 28.64 26.49
C ALA A 14 -25.45 28.45 26.42
N PHE A 15 -24.80 29.59 26.23
CA PHE A 15 -23.38 29.87 26.42
C PHE A 15 -22.82 29.31 27.74
N ALA A 16 -21.64 28.69 27.66
CA ALA A 16 -20.65 28.72 28.72
C ALA A 16 -19.29 29.05 28.10
N ALA A 17 -18.88 30.32 28.22
CA ALA A 17 -17.54 30.76 27.94
C ALA A 17 -16.63 30.34 29.11
N LEU A 18 -15.61 29.55 28.84
CA LEU A 18 -14.49 29.35 29.76
C LEU A 18 -13.25 30.04 29.18
N ALA A 19 -12.68 30.90 30.01
CA ALA A 19 -11.50 31.69 29.72
C ALA A 19 -10.25 31.09 30.37
N ALA A 20 -9.09 31.44 29.78
CA ALA A 20 -7.73 31.39 30.33
C ALA A 20 -7.07 29.99 30.41
N ALA A 21 -5.78 29.79 30.17
CA ALA A 21 -4.66 30.72 30.17
C ALA A 21 -3.56 30.27 29.17
N THR A 22 -2.98 31.23 28.46
CA THR A 22 -1.79 31.08 27.62
C THR A 22 -0.53 31.20 28.49
N LEU A 23 0.22 30.10 28.63
CA LEU A 23 1.61 30.13 29.12
C LEU A 23 2.54 29.98 27.91
N LEU A 24 3.18 31.09 27.54
CA LEU A 24 4.31 31.12 26.60
C LEU A 24 5.56 30.67 27.36
N VAL A 25 6.00 29.43 27.11
CA VAL A 25 7.35 28.98 27.45
C VAL A 25 8.12 28.83 26.14
N GLY A 26 9.03 29.77 25.89
CA GLY A 26 9.99 29.69 24.79
C GLY A 26 11.18 28.83 25.22
N CYS A 27 11.31 27.66 24.60
CA CYS A 27 12.57 26.90 24.59
C CYS A 27 13.26 27.19 23.25
N ALA A 28 14.38 27.90 23.31
CA ALA A 28 15.32 27.99 22.21
C ALA A 28 16.25 26.78 22.32
N SER A 29 16.12 25.83 21.41
CA SER A 29 17.07 24.72 21.28
C SER A 29 18.19 25.11 20.30
N PRO A 30 19.45 24.73 20.59
CA PRO A 30 20.58 24.95 19.71
C PRO A 30 20.46 24.09 18.45
N LEU A 31 20.84 24.69 17.31
CA LEU A 31 21.03 24.01 16.03
C LEU A 31 22.25 23.08 16.15
N THR A 32 22.04 21.78 16.01
CA THR A 32 23.10 20.79 15.77
C THR A 32 23.03 20.29 14.33
N ASP A 33 24.20 19.99 13.79
CA ASP A 33 24.52 19.68 12.40
C ASP A 33 23.75 18.47 11.82
N ASP A 34 23.61 18.50 10.49
CA ASP A 34 23.00 17.54 9.56
C ASP A 34 22.88 16.08 10.07
N ASP A 35 21.68 15.71 10.53
CA ASP A 35 21.24 14.32 10.69
C ASP A 35 20.31 13.97 9.51
N PRO A 36 20.59 12.91 8.74
CA PRO A 36 19.77 12.55 7.59
C PRO A 36 18.41 11.99 8.06
N GLY A 37 17.37 12.81 7.97
CA GLY A 37 15.99 12.35 7.78
C GLY A 37 15.21 11.87 9.02
N GLU A 38 15.30 12.58 10.15
CA GLU A 38 14.47 12.29 11.33
C GLU A 38 12.99 12.65 11.07
N GLY A 39 12.17 11.65 10.69
CA GLY A 39 10.74 11.81 10.44
C GLY A 39 9.90 11.74 11.72
N VAL A 40 9.35 12.87 12.18
CA VAL A 40 8.39 12.88 13.31
C VAL A 40 7.03 12.31 12.85
N PRO A 41 6.44 11.34 13.57
CA PRO A 41 5.14 10.77 13.23
C PRO A 41 4.04 11.83 13.13
N ARG A 42 3.24 11.80 12.07
CA ARG A 42 2.04 12.64 11.93
C ARG A 42 0.97 12.16 12.92
N SER A 43 0.36 13.09 13.67
CA SER A 43 -0.67 12.78 14.68
C SER A 43 -1.80 11.92 14.12
N GLU A 44 -2.14 10.86 14.87
CA GLU A 44 -3.17 9.82 14.71
C GLU A 44 -3.66 9.58 13.26
N PRO A 45 -3.44 8.37 12.70
CA PRO A 45 -3.84 8.10 11.32
C PRO A 45 -5.34 8.36 11.18
N GLU A 46 -5.70 9.38 10.40
CA GLU A 46 -7.00 9.42 9.73
C GLU A 46 -7.12 8.05 9.08
N THR A 47 -8.05 7.23 9.57
CA THR A 47 -8.32 5.83 9.20
C THR A 47 -7.59 5.44 7.92
N LEU A 48 -6.53 4.63 8.07
CA LEU A 48 -5.78 4.04 6.96
C LEU A 48 -6.76 3.69 5.84
N SER A 49 -6.47 4.24 4.67
CA SER A 49 -7.37 4.41 3.53
C SER A 49 -8.44 3.32 3.37
N GLU A 50 -9.68 3.73 3.13
CA GLU A 50 -10.81 2.84 2.75
C GLU A 50 -10.60 2.15 1.37
N SER A 51 -9.41 2.22 0.79
CA SER A 51 -9.04 1.68 -0.52
C SER A 51 -7.69 0.97 -0.51
N TYR A 52 -7.55 0.05 -1.46
CA TYR A 52 -6.33 -0.68 -1.78
C TYR A 52 -5.87 -0.38 -3.20
N VAL A 53 -4.60 -0.69 -3.46
CA VAL A 53 -3.97 -0.73 -4.77
C VAL A 53 -3.46 -2.13 -5.07
N CYS A 54 -3.69 -2.59 -6.30
CA CYS A 54 -3.08 -3.78 -6.89
C CYS A 54 -2.73 -3.44 -8.34
N GLY A 55 -1.42 -3.42 -8.66
CA GLY A 55 -0.96 -2.96 -9.96
C GLY A 55 -1.34 -1.49 -10.15
N TRP A 56 -2.15 -1.22 -11.16
CA TRP A 56 -2.65 0.13 -11.49
C TRP A 56 -4.06 0.38 -10.99
N HIS A 57 -4.71 -0.63 -10.40
CA HIS A 57 -6.10 -0.54 -9.97
C HIS A 57 -6.20 -0.12 -8.52
N ARG A 58 -7.02 0.92 -8.31
CA ARG A 58 -7.45 1.39 -7.01
C ARG A 58 -8.89 0.98 -6.79
N PHE A 59 -9.19 0.40 -5.63
CA PHE A 59 -10.52 -0.12 -5.33
C PHE A 59 -10.81 -0.10 -3.82
N PRO A 60 -12.08 -0.07 -3.39
CA PRO A 60 -12.43 0.04 -1.98
C PRO A 60 -12.07 -1.25 -1.20
N ALA A 61 -11.75 -1.11 0.08
CA ALA A 61 -11.44 -2.22 0.98
C ALA A 61 -12.58 -3.24 1.07
N SER A 62 -13.83 -2.79 0.93
CA SER A 62 -15.00 -3.66 0.89
C SER A 62 -14.96 -4.70 -0.24
N ALA A 63 -14.19 -4.48 -1.31
CA ALA A 63 -14.04 -5.48 -2.38
C ALA A 63 -13.27 -6.73 -1.91
N ILE A 64 -12.44 -6.61 -0.86
CA ILE A 64 -11.73 -7.73 -0.23
C ILE A 64 -12.58 -8.35 0.87
N GLU A 65 -13.23 -7.52 1.69
CA GLU A 65 -14.06 -7.98 2.82
C GLU A 65 -15.35 -8.67 2.36
N GLN A 66 -15.93 -8.19 1.25
CA GLN A 66 -17.18 -8.68 0.66
C GLN A 66 -16.96 -8.98 -0.83
N PRO A 67 -16.17 -10.03 -1.14
CA PRO A 67 -15.70 -10.27 -2.49
C PRO A 67 -16.85 -10.62 -3.44
N ARG A 68 -16.95 -9.89 -4.54
CA ARG A 68 -17.80 -10.25 -5.69
C ARG A 68 -17.06 -11.26 -6.54
N ARG A 69 -17.35 -12.55 -6.37
CA ARG A 69 -16.71 -13.63 -7.14
C ARG A 69 -17.40 -13.81 -8.49
N ILE A 70 -16.65 -14.18 -9.52
CA ILE A 70 -17.21 -14.43 -10.87
C ILE A 70 -18.34 -15.47 -10.83
N ALA A 71 -18.17 -16.51 -10.00
CA ALA A 71 -19.16 -17.58 -9.84
C ALA A 71 -20.53 -17.10 -9.31
N ASP A 72 -20.57 -15.94 -8.66
CA ASP A 72 -21.75 -15.37 -8.01
C ASP A 72 -22.34 -14.18 -8.79
N LEU A 73 -21.73 -13.77 -9.90
CA LEU A 73 -22.21 -12.66 -10.73
C LEU A 73 -23.51 -13.00 -11.47
N GLU A 74 -24.26 -11.97 -11.84
CA GLU A 74 -25.42 -12.12 -12.71
C GLU A 74 -25.01 -12.72 -14.07
N PRO A 75 -25.91 -13.43 -14.78
CA PRO A 75 -25.56 -14.14 -16.02
C PRO A 75 -24.88 -13.27 -17.07
N ASP A 76 -25.33 -12.02 -17.25
CA ASP A 76 -24.80 -11.12 -18.27
C ASP A 76 -23.39 -10.60 -17.91
N GLU A 77 -23.14 -10.25 -16.64
CA GLU A 77 -21.81 -9.85 -16.15
C GLU A 77 -20.82 -11.01 -16.25
N ARG A 78 -21.26 -12.21 -15.86
CA ARG A 78 -20.46 -13.42 -15.98
C ARG A 78 -20.13 -13.72 -17.44
N ALA A 79 -21.11 -13.62 -18.33
CA ALA A 79 -20.92 -13.84 -19.77
C ALA A 79 -19.95 -12.83 -20.39
N ALA A 80 -19.95 -11.58 -19.92
CA ALA A 80 -18.97 -10.57 -20.31
C ALA A 80 -17.53 -10.99 -19.99
N ILE A 81 -17.28 -11.54 -18.80
CA ILE A 81 -15.95 -12.00 -18.38
C ILE A 81 -15.57 -13.32 -19.07
N THR A 82 -16.44 -14.32 -19.03
CA THR A 82 -16.13 -15.66 -19.60
C THR A 82 -16.15 -15.68 -21.12
N GLY A 83 -16.76 -14.68 -21.76
CA GLY A 83 -16.76 -14.48 -23.19
C GLY A 83 -15.63 -13.56 -23.68
N ALA A 84 -14.75 -13.09 -22.80
CA ALA A 84 -13.62 -12.27 -23.19
C ALA A 84 -12.61 -13.08 -24.02
N THR A 85 -11.97 -12.40 -24.98
CA THR A 85 -10.95 -13.02 -25.84
C THR A 85 -9.62 -12.29 -25.77
N ASP A 86 -8.53 -12.95 -26.15
CA ASP A 86 -7.23 -12.30 -26.35
C ASP A 86 -7.16 -11.51 -27.68
N ASP A 87 -5.96 -11.04 -28.02
CA ASP A 87 -5.68 -10.27 -29.25
C ASP A 87 -5.73 -11.11 -30.53
N LEU A 88 -5.71 -12.44 -30.40
CA LEU A 88 -5.91 -13.40 -31.48
C LEU A 88 -7.39 -13.81 -31.63
N GLY A 89 -8.25 -13.38 -30.71
CA GLY A 89 -9.66 -13.75 -30.65
C GLY A 89 -9.89 -15.13 -30.02
N GLU A 90 -8.89 -15.69 -29.35
CA GLU A 90 -9.03 -16.93 -28.59
C GLU A 90 -9.68 -16.66 -27.23
N PRO A 91 -10.52 -17.57 -26.71
CA PRO A 91 -11.14 -17.38 -25.40
C PRO A 91 -10.11 -17.23 -24.28
N LEU A 92 -10.36 -16.29 -23.36
CA LEU A 92 -9.51 -16.11 -22.19
C LEU A 92 -9.69 -17.25 -21.19
N GLU A 93 -8.61 -17.97 -20.90
CA GLU A 93 -8.59 -19.07 -19.94
C GLU A 93 -8.28 -18.58 -18.52
N LEU A 94 -9.32 -18.39 -17.70
CA LEU A 94 -9.18 -17.92 -16.31
C LEU A 94 -8.98 -19.06 -15.27
N GLY A 95 -9.16 -20.32 -15.67
CA GLY A 95 -9.11 -21.47 -14.75
C GLY A 95 -10.29 -21.49 -13.78
N ASP A 96 -10.03 -21.67 -12.47
CA ASP A 96 -11.09 -21.71 -11.44
C ASP A 96 -11.72 -20.33 -11.23
N LEU A 97 -12.90 -20.12 -11.83
CA LEU A 97 -13.66 -18.87 -11.73
C LEU A 97 -14.06 -18.51 -10.30
N ALA A 98 -14.16 -19.48 -9.37
CA ALA A 98 -14.50 -19.18 -7.98
C ALA A 98 -13.36 -18.49 -7.22
N SER A 99 -12.12 -18.62 -7.71
CA SER A 99 -10.94 -17.99 -7.12
C SER A 99 -10.81 -16.49 -7.42
N TRP A 100 -11.47 -16.01 -8.48
CA TRP A 100 -11.37 -14.63 -8.94
C TRP A 100 -12.38 -13.71 -8.27
N ILE A 101 -11.89 -12.53 -7.86
CA ILE A 101 -12.62 -11.43 -7.24
C ILE A 101 -12.66 -10.28 -8.24
N VAL A 102 -13.85 -9.72 -8.50
CA VAL A 102 -14.01 -8.49 -9.28
C VAL A 102 -13.72 -7.29 -8.38
N ILE A 103 -12.63 -6.57 -8.64
CA ILE A 103 -12.23 -5.38 -7.88
C ILE A 103 -12.68 -4.08 -8.53
N SER A 104 -12.89 -4.09 -9.84
CA SER A 104 -13.47 -2.97 -10.59
C SER A 104 -14.25 -3.50 -11.79
N ALA A 105 -15.40 -2.90 -12.07
CA ALA A 105 -16.19 -3.21 -13.27
C ALA A 105 -17.00 -1.98 -13.68
N ASN A 106 -16.79 -1.53 -14.91
CA ASN A 106 -17.57 -0.48 -15.55
C ASN A 106 -17.77 -0.82 -17.05
N ASP A 107 -18.32 0.10 -17.84
CA ASP A 107 -18.63 -0.16 -19.26
C ASP A 107 -17.39 -0.26 -20.17
N GLU A 108 -16.21 0.10 -19.67
CA GLU A 108 -14.95 0.18 -20.41
C GLU A 108 -13.90 -0.82 -19.92
N ASN A 109 -13.87 -1.10 -18.61
CA ASN A 109 -12.86 -1.95 -17.97
C ASN A 109 -13.46 -2.86 -16.89
N ILE A 110 -12.92 -4.08 -16.81
CA ILE A 110 -13.12 -5.00 -15.68
C ILE A 110 -11.74 -5.39 -15.17
N ALA A 111 -11.54 -5.28 -13.87
CA ALA A 111 -10.31 -5.72 -13.20
C ALA A 111 -10.64 -6.84 -12.21
N LEU A 112 -9.86 -7.91 -12.29
CA LEU A 112 -10.01 -9.12 -11.51
C LEU A 112 -8.71 -9.37 -10.76
N ILE A 113 -8.82 -9.87 -9.53
CA ILE A 113 -7.68 -10.40 -8.79
C ILE A 113 -7.99 -11.78 -8.23
N ARG A 114 -6.96 -12.59 -8.00
CA ARG A 114 -7.04 -13.78 -7.16
C ARG A 114 -5.77 -13.96 -6.35
N PRO A 115 -5.83 -14.60 -5.17
CA PRO A 115 -4.63 -14.96 -4.45
C PRO A 115 -3.69 -15.77 -5.34
N ASN A 116 -2.43 -15.36 -5.41
CA ASN A 116 -1.40 -16.04 -6.17
C ASN A 116 -0.72 -17.07 -5.27
N SER A 117 -1.11 -18.34 -5.41
CA SER A 117 -0.49 -19.44 -4.66
C SER A 117 0.75 -20.01 -5.34
N GLU A 118 1.10 -19.55 -6.54
CA GLU A 118 2.15 -20.16 -7.36
C GLU A 118 3.43 -19.31 -7.41
N ARG A 119 4.52 -19.92 -6.95
CA ARG A 119 5.86 -19.39 -7.19
C ARG A 119 6.14 -19.39 -8.71
N PRO A 120 6.63 -18.30 -9.32
CA PRO A 120 6.93 -18.26 -10.73
C PRO A 120 7.93 -19.37 -11.08
N PRO A 121 7.74 -20.07 -12.21
CA PRO A 121 8.73 -21.01 -12.71
C PRO A 121 10.09 -20.33 -12.87
N GLY A 122 11.13 -20.92 -12.27
CA GLY A 122 12.50 -20.39 -12.35
C GLY A 122 12.87 -19.36 -11.28
N TYR A 123 11.96 -19.02 -10.36
CA TYR A 123 12.32 -18.27 -9.16
C TYR A 123 13.14 -19.20 -8.25
N PRO A 124 14.42 -18.91 -7.95
CA PRO A 124 15.24 -19.78 -7.11
C PRO A 124 14.60 -19.93 -5.73
N ASP A 125 14.57 -21.15 -5.20
CA ASP A 125 14.17 -21.39 -3.80
C ASP A 125 15.09 -20.69 -2.79
N SER A 126 16.26 -20.25 -3.26
CA SER A 126 17.32 -19.62 -2.49
C SER A 126 17.37 -18.10 -2.61
N VAL A 127 16.45 -17.43 -3.31
CA VAL A 127 16.40 -15.96 -3.24
C VAL A 127 15.89 -15.62 -1.83
N PRO A 128 16.69 -14.92 -1.01
CA PRO A 128 16.21 -14.45 0.27
C PRO A 128 14.95 -13.60 0.06
N GLU A 129 14.07 -13.62 1.05
CA GLU A 129 12.71 -13.06 1.09
C GLU A 129 12.62 -11.52 0.91
N LEU A 130 13.65 -10.90 0.33
CA LEU A 130 13.83 -9.45 0.16
C LEU A 130 12.70 -8.77 -0.58
N ALA A 131 12.13 -9.45 -1.57
CA ALA A 131 10.96 -8.99 -2.28
C ALA A 131 9.87 -10.02 -2.03
N PRO A 132 8.94 -9.74 -1.11
CA PRO A 132 7.88 -10.69 -0.83
C PRO A 132 7.10 -10.91 -2.12
N MET A 133 6.79 -12.17 -2.35
CA MET A 133 6.10 -12.61 -3.55
C MET A 133 4.83 -11.78 -3.78
N PRO A 134 4.49 -11.42 -5.02
CA PRO A 134 3.23 -10.76 -5.28
C PRO A 134 2.08 -11.69 -4.83
N ASP A 135 1.30 -11.19 -3.87
CA ASP A 135 0.26 -11.92 -3.17
C ASP A 135 -0.94 -12.25 -4.07
N TYR A 136 -1.10 -11.50 -5.18
CA TYR A 136 -2.23 -11.61 -6.09
C TYR A 136 -1.78 -11.68 -7.55
N GLU A 137 -2.55 -12.43 -8.32
CA GLU A 137 -2.58 -12.35 -9.79
C GLU A 137 -3.68 -11.36 -10.18
N GLU A 138 -3.41 -10.53 -11.17
CA GLU A 138 -4.31 -9.51 -11.69
C GLU A 138 -4.63 -9.81 -13.16
N GLN A 139 -5.89 -9.61 -13.55
CA GLN A 139 -6.36 -9.66 -14.93
C GLN A 139 -7.19 -8.42 -15.23
N SER A 140 -6.83 -7.72 -16.30
CA SER A 140 -7.54 -6.54 -16.79
C SER A 140 -8.20 -6.86 -18.12
N LEU A 141 -9.50 -6.63 -18.21
CA LEU A 141 -10.29 -6.72 -19.43
C LEU A 141 -10.73 -5.32 -19.84
N PHE A 142 -10.78 -5.07 -21.15
CA PHE A 142 -11.30 -3.81 -21.68
C PHE A 142 -12.30 -4.08 -22.80
N ARG A 143 -13.24 -3.16 -22.99
CA ARG A 143 -14.16 -3.24 -24.12
C ARG A 143 -13.42 -2.89 -25.41
N SER A 144 -13.42 -3.80 -26.37
CA SER A 144 -12.75 -3.57 -27.65
C SER A 144 -13.47 -2.49 -28.47
N THR A 145 -12.69 -1.66 -29.16
CA THR A 145 -13.21 -0.70 -30.15
C THR A 145 -13.22 -1.28 -31.56
N LYS A 146 -12.63 -2.45 -31.77
CA LYS A 146 -12.45 -3.09 -33.09
C LYS A 146 -13.29 -4.36 -33.27
N THR A 147 -13.56 -5.05 -32.17
CA THR A 147 -14.34 -6.29 -32.11
C THR A 147 -15.49 -6.12 -31.14
N GLU A 148 -16.58 -6.85 -31.34
CA GLU A 148 -17.65 -6.88 -30.35
C GLU A 148 -17.19 -7.67 -29.13
N GLY A 149 -17.48 -7.16 -27.93
CA GLY A 149 -17.22 -7.85 -26.67
C GLY A 149 -16.06 -7.31 -25.85
N TRP A 150 -15.68 -8.09 -24.85
CA TRP A 150 -14.58 -7.81 -23.95
C TRP A 150 -13.31 -8.46 -24.48
N MET A 151 -12.19 -7.75 -24.34
CA MET A 151 -10.88 -8.26 -24.67
C MET A 151 -9.98 -8.25 -23.45
N TYR A 152 -9.11 -9.23 -23.38
CA TYR A 152 -8.00 -9.26 -22.44
C TYR A 152 -7.02 -8.12 -22.75
N GLY A 153 -6.73 -7.31 -21.73
CA GLY A 153 -5.81 -6.17 -21.80
C GLY A 153 -4.43 -6.50 -21.27
N SER A 154 -4.37 -6.89 -20.01
CA SER A 154 -3.11 -7.19 -19.35
C SER A 154 -3.32 -8.19 -18.22
N ASN A 155 -2.31 -8.99 -17.98
CA ASN A 155 -2.16 -9.75 -16.76
C ASN A 155 -0.95 -9.22 -16.00
N GLY A 156 -1.01 -9.39 -14.70
CA GLY A 156 0.05 -8.98 -13.82
C GLY A 156 0.06 -9.83 -12.59
N ARG A 157 1.10 -9.62 -11.80
CA ARG A 157 1.08 -9.99 -10.40
C ARG A 157 1.25 -8.71 -9.62
N CYS A 158 0.53 -8.58 -8.53
CA CYS A 158 0.57 -7.39 -7.71
C CYS A 158 0.69 -7.77 -6.24
N ARG A 159 1.22 -6.83 -5.47
CA ARG A 159 1.04 -6.78 -4.03
C ARG A 159 -0.21 -5.98 -3.74
N LEU A 160 -1.03 -6.47 -2.81
CA LEU A 160 -2.19 -5.73 -2.35
C LEU A 160 -1.75 -4.77 -1.25
N THR A 161 -1.67 -3.48 -1.58
CA THR A 161 -1.20 -2.44 -0.65
C THR A 161 -2.28 -1.42 -0.34
N PHE A 162 -2.16 -0.71 0.79
CA PHE A 162 -3.01 0.45 1.07
C PHE A 162 -2.83 1.55 0.00
N ASP A 163 -3.92 2.26 -0.27
CA ASP A 163 -3.91 3.43 -1.14
C ASP A 163 -3.56 4.69 -0.34
N LEU A 164 -2.29 5.09 -0.39
CA LEU A 164 -1.79 6.25 0.35
C LEU A 164 -2.00 7.58 -0.37
N GLY A 165 -2.93 7.63 -1.34
CA GLY A 165 -3.25 8.84 -2.09
C GLY A 165 -2.18 9.15 -3.12
N ASP A 166 -1.41 10.21 -2.86
CA ASP A 166 -0.29 10.66 -3.71
C ASP A 166 1.03 9.97 -3.35
N LEU A 167 1.12 9.34 -2.17
CA LEU A 167 2.29 8.56 -1.75
C LEU A 167 2.27 7.18 -2.39
N GLN A 168 3.46 6.67 -2.72
CA GLN A 168 3.65 5.29 -3.16
C GLN A 168 4.04 4.43 -1.96
N VAL A 169 3.69 3.15 -1.99
CA VAL A 169 4.08 2.20 -0.94
C VAL A 169 5.42 1.56 -1.32
N PRO A 170 6.53 1.87 -0.62
CA PRO A 170 7.81 1.24 -0.89
C PRO A 170 7.83 -0.22 -0.40
N ASP A 171 8.86 -0.94 -0.79
CA ASP A 171 9.29 -2.13 -0.04
C ASP A 171 10.19 -1.69 1.11
N VAL A 172 10.08 -2.35 2.27
CA VAL A 172 10.85 -2.02 3.47
C VAL A 172 11.42 -3.30 4.05
N VAL A 173 12.69 -3.27 4.45
CA VAL A 173 13.41 -4.37 5.09
C VAL A 173 14.30 -3.82 6.20
N LEU A 174 14.72 -4.69 7.13
CA LEU A 174 15.72 -4.31 8.14
C LEU A 174 17.10 -4.15 7.49
N ASP A 175 17.88 -3.17 7.95
CA ASP A 175 19.23 -2.93 7.47
C ASP A 175 20.19 -4.03 7.95
N PRO A 176 20.74 -4.87 7.04
CA PRO A 176 21.59 -5.99 7.43
C PRO A 176 22.99 -5.55 7.88
N GLU A 177 23.42 -4.33 7.52
CA GLU A 177 24.71 -3.77 7.97
C GLU A 177 24.59 -3.14 9.35
N ARG A 178 23.37 -2.84 9.78
CA ARG A 178 23.02 -2.27 11.09
C ARG A 178 21.89 -3.08 11.71
N SER A 179 22.19 -4.26 12.25
CA SER A 179 21.18 -5.05 12.95
C SER A 179 20.52 -4.24 14.07
N PRO A 180 19.18 -4.30 14.23
CA PRO A 180 18.49 -3.59 15.30
C PRO A 180 19.01 -3.99 16.69
N ASP A 181 19.24 -2.99 17.54
CA ASP A 181 19.64 -3.19 18.94
C ASP A 181 18.38 -3.22 19.83
N PRO A 182 18.11 -4.31 20.58
CA PRO A 182 16.94 -4.39 21.45
C PRO A 182 16.90 -3.31 22.55
N ASP A 183 18.04 -2.76 22.95
CA ASP A 183 18.10 -1.69 23.95
C ASP A 183 17.97 -0.29 23.31
N SER A 184 17.93 -0.20 21.98
CA SER A 184 17.84 1.05 21.23
C SER A 184 16.40 1.40 20.85
N THR A 185 16.13 2.70 20.77
CA THR A 185 14.91 3.26 20.18
C THR A 185 15.08 3.58 18.69
N GLU A 186 16.25 3.33 18.11
CA GLU A 186 16.52 3.51 16.68
C GLU A 186 16.31 2.19 15.93
N LEU A 187 15.47 2.21 14.90
CA LEU A 187 15.22 1.09 14.01
C LEU A 187 15.80 1.38 12.62
N PRO A 188 16.97 0.82 12.28
CA PRO A 188 17.59 0.99 10.96
C PRO A 188 16.89 0.14 9.89
N LEU A 189 16.48 0.79 8.81
CA LEU A 189 15.70 0.23 7.71
C LEU A 189 16.39 0.53 6.37
N LEU A 190 16.09 -0.31 5.38
CA LEU A 190 16.31 0.00 3.97
C LEU A 190 14.95 0.14 3.28
N VAL A 191 14.75 1.26 2.60
CA VAL A 191 13.53 1.57 1.86
C VAL A 191 13.81 1.46 0.38
N LEU A 192 13.09 0.57 -0.28
CA LEU A 192 13.19 0.30 -1.71
C LEU A 192 12.00 0.96 -2.41
N ASP A 193 12.28 2.09 -3.05
CA ASP A 193 11.29 2.81 -3.83
C ASP A 193 11.10 2.12 -5.20
N SER A 194 9.84 1.84 -5.55
CA SER A 194 9.49 1.26 -6.86
C SER A 194 9.56 2.27 -8.00
N SER A 195 9.60 3.56 -7.68
CA SER A 195 9.77 4.61 -8.69
C SER A 195 11.20 4.64 -9.21
N CYS A 196 11.34 4.79 -10.53
CA CYS A 196 12.62 4.87 -11.21
C CYS A 196 13.35 6.17 -10.85
N GLY A 197 14.03 6.21 -9.70
CA GLY A 197 14.74 7.40 -9.19
C GLY A 197 16.16 7.59 -9.72
N GLY A 198 16.72 6.58 -10.39
CA GLY A 198 18.17 6.48 -10.61
C GLY A 198 18.93 6.12 -9.32
N ASP A 199 20.27 6.05 -9.39
CA ASP A 199 21.15 5.71 -8.25
C ASP A 199 21.24 6.83 -7.19
N THR A 200 20.16 7.58 -6.96
CA THR A 200 20.16 8.70 -6.01
C THR A 200 19.36 8.31 -4.79
N ASP A 201 20.04 8.23 -3.64
CA ASP A 201 19.38 8.15 -2.34
C ASP A 201 18.46 9.35 -2.13
N MET A 202 17.24 9.12 -1.67
CA MET A 202 16.25 10.19 -1.46
C MET A 202 15.53 10.05 -0.11
N PRO A 203 16.25 10.16 1.03
CA PRO A 203 15.65 10.02 2.36
C PRO A 203 14.53 11.04 2.59
N ASP A 204 14.65 12.24 2.03
CA ASP A 204 13.66 13.33 2.15
C ASP A 204 12.30 13.01 1.49
N ARG A 205 12.20 11.92 0.72
CA ARG A 205 10.93 11.46 0.12
C ARG A 205 10.21 10.43 0.97
N ILE A 206 10.87 9.88 2.00
CA ILE A 206 10.31 8.85 2.87
C ILE A 206 9.44 9.53 3.92
N GLU A 207 8.19 9.13 4.00
CA GLU A 207 7.21 9.64 4.94
C GLU A 207 6.70 8.50 5.83
N VAL A 208 6.76 8.71 7.15
CA VAL A 208 6.16 7.80 8.13
C VAL A 208 4.66 8.04 8.18
N VAL A 209 3.89 7.08 7.66
CA VAL A 209 2.42 7.18 7.62
C VAL A 209 1.79 6.66 8.91
N SER A 210 2.28 5.52 9.42
CA SER A 210 1.82 4.95 10.68
C SER A 210 2.93 4.17 11.35
N VAL A 211 2.98 4.26 12.68
CA VAL A 211 3.77 3.39 13.55
C VAL A 211 2.84 2.89 14.65
N GLU A 212 2.69 1.58 14.75
CA GLU A 212 1.90 0.91 15.78
C GLU A 212 2.86 0.19 16.73
N GLU A 213 3.08 0.76 17.91
CA GLU A 213 3.90 0.13 18.96
C GLU A 213 3.00 -0.57 20.00
N SER A 214 3.29 -1.85 20.24
CA SER A 214 2.71 -2.63 21.33
C SER A 214 3.81 -3.33 22.14
N ASP A 215 3.41 -4.12 23.14
CA ASP A 215 4.35 -4.92 23.94
C ASP A 215 5.03 -6.04 23.12
N THR A 216 4.49 -6.42 21.96
CA THR A 216 4.95 -7.58 21.17
C THR A 216 5.32 -7.27 19.73
N GLU A 217 4.83 -6.18 19.17
CA GLU A 217 5.09 -5.80 17.77
C GLU A 217 5.34 -4.30 17.62
N VAL A 218 6.16 -3.96 16.61
CA VAL A 218 6.30 -2.63 16.02
C VAL A 218 5.85 -2.73 14.57
N GLY A 219 4.63 -2.30 14.29
CA GLY A 219 4.11 -2.21 12.93
C GLY A 219 4.48 -0.88 12.30
N LEU A 220 4.93 -0.88 11.03
CA LEU A 220 5.23 0.34 10.29
C LEU A 220 4.54 0.39 8.92
N LEU A 221 4.11 1.59 8.55
CA LEU A 221 3.67 1.94 7.21
C LEU A 221 4.44 3.17 6.77
N LEU A 222 5.28 3.00 5.75
CA LEU A 222 5.98 4.09 5.10
C LEU A 222 5.34 4.40 3.75
N GLY A 223 5.46 5.64 3.31
CA GLY A 223 5.15 6.08 1.96
C GLY A 223 6.34 6.79 1.35
N THR A 224 6.44 6.79 0.02
CA THR A 224 7.39 7.62 -0.72
C THR A 224 6.64 8.65 -1.56
N SER A 225 6.94 9.93 -1.35
CA SER A 225 6.46 11.02 -2.20
C SER A 225 6.92 10.79 -3.65
N PRO A 226 6.14 11.08 -4.70
CA PRO A 226 6.52 10.79 -6.08
C PRO A 226 7.77 11.54 -6.51
N LEU A 227 8.46 11.01 -7.54
CA LEU A 227 9.58 11.74 -8.14
C LEU A 227 9.11 13.08 -8.73
N PRO A 228 9.94 14.13 -8.64
CA PRO A 228 9.71 15.34 -9.42
C PRO A 228 9.56 15.04 -10.92
N GLU A 229 8.98 15.97 -11.68
CA GLU A 229 8.92 15.81 -13.13
C GLU A 229 10.33 15.78 -13.73
N GLY A 230 10.65 14.73 -14.51
CA GLY A 230 11.96 14.57 -15.09
C GLY A 230 12.14 13.27 -15.88
N ALA A 231 13.20 13.19 -16.67
CA ALA A 231 13.64 11.94 -17.27
C ALA A 231 14.65 11.26 -16.33
N TYR A 232 14.33 10.04 -15.91
CA TYR A 232 15.16 9.25 -15.01
C TYR A 232 15.72 8.03 -15.75
N ALA A 233 16.97 7.69 -15.47
CA ALA A 233 17.51 6.40 -15.86
C ALA A 233 17.19 5.40 -14.73
N CYS A 234 16.81 4.17 -15.07
CA CYS A 234 16.49 3.12 -14.09
C CYS A 234 17.58 2.02 -14.07
N PRO A 235 18.86 2.33 -13.76
CA PRO A 235 19.87 1.29 -13.60
C PRO A 235 19.67 0.56 -12.26
N GLY A 236 18.57 -0.17 -12.11
CA GLY A 236 18.24 -0.90 -10.88
C GLY A 236 17.64 -0.01 -9.77
N PHE A 237 17.52 -0.61 -8.58
CA PHE A 237 16.96 -0.01 -7.39
C PHE A 237 18.02 -0.06 -6.29
N SER A 238 18.64 1.09 -5.96
CA SER A 238 19.49 1.19 -4.78
C SER A 238 18.61 1.46 -3.56
N PRO A 239 18.60 0.60 -2.52
CA PRO A 239 17.81 0.85 -1.32
C PRO A 239 18.32 2.09 -0.59
N THR A 240 17.41 2.98 -0.18
CA THR A 240 17.76 4.18 0.60
C THR A 240 17.78 3.83 2.10
N PRO A 241 18.90 4.02 2.80
CA PRO A 241 18.95 3.86 4.25
C PRO A 241 18.03 4.86 4.96
N TYR A 242 17.30 4.41 5.97
CA TYR A 242 16.41 5.22 6.78
C TYR A 242 16.46 4.75 8.24
N THR A 243 16.46 5.67 9.20
CA THR A 243 16.38 5.32 10.63
C THR A 243 15.04 5.79 11.17
N LEU A 244 14.19 4.83 11.60
CA LEU A 244 12.94 5.15 12.29
C LEU A 244 13.19 5.32 13.78
N GLN A 245 12.69 6.40 14.36
CA GLN A 245 12.73 6.64 15.80
C GLN A 245 11.47 6.05 16.48
N LEU A 246 11.67 5.15 17.43
CA LEU A 246 10.63 4.52 18.26
C LEU A 246 10.42 5.30 19.57
N ASP A 247 9.22 5.18 20.14
CA ASP A 247 8.86 5.74 21.45
C ASP A 247 9.46 4.95 22.62
N ALA A 248 9.74 3.65 22.41
CA ALA A 248 10.35 2.77 23.40
C ALA A 248 11.45 1.87 22.76
N PRO A 249 12.40 1.35 23.55
CA PRO A 249 13.42 0.43 23.06
C PRO A 249 12.82 -0.81 22.39
N LEU A 250 13.39 -1.29 21.28
CA LEU A 250 12.82 -2.39 20.48
C LEU A 250 12.52 -3.65 21.31
N GLY A 251 13.41 -4.03 22.22
CA GLY A 251 13.30 -5.23 23.05
C GLY A 251 13.18 -6.50 22.19
N ASP A 252 12.27 -7.39 22.59
CA ASP A 252 11.97 -8.63 21.87
C ASP A 252 10.80 -8.47 20.87
N ARG A 253 10.41 -7.22 20.53
CA ARG A 253 9.25 -6.94 19.68
C ARG A 253 9.56 -7.31 18.23
N VAL A 254 8.58 -7.92 17.56
CA VAL A 254 8.67 -8.24 16.13
C VAL A 254 8.37 -6.99 15.32
N VAL A 255 9.18 -6.72 14.30
CA VAL A 255 8.95 -5.60 13.37
C VAL A 255 8.07 -6.10 12.21
N VAL A 256 7.01 -5.37 11.87
CA VAL A 256 5.99 -5.82 10.90
C VAL A 256 5.72 -4.76 9.84
N ASP A 257 5.63 -5.16 8.57
CA ASP A 257 5.15 -4.34 7.46
C ASP A 257 3.62 -4.24 7.48
N LEU A 258 3.11 -3.04 7.76
CA LEU A 258 1.68 -2.72 7.74
C LEU A 258 1.19 -2.29 6.36
N SER A 259 2.06 -2.22 5.35
CA SER A 259 1.64 -1.81 4.00
C SER A 259 0.77 -2.83 3.28
N ARG A 260 0.65 -4.02 3.86
CA ARG A 260 -0.02 -5.19 3.31
C ARG A 260 -1.25 -5.55 4.13
N VAL A 261 -2.24 -6.13 3.45
CA VAL A 261 -3.39 -6.75 4.13
C VAL A 261 -2.95 -7.90 5.04
N GLN A 262 -1.92 -8.64 4.62
CA GLN A 262 -1.24 -9.61 5.46
C GLN A 262 -0.08 -8.93 6.18
N ARG A 263 -0.15 -8.85 7.51
CA ARG A 263 0.98 -8.41 8.33
C ARG A 263 2.15 -9.37 8.14
N LEU A 264 3.24 -8.88 7.57
CA LEU A 264 4.47 -9.65 7.36
C LEU A 264 5.55 -9.17 8.31
N GLU A 265 6.20 -10.11 8.98
CA GLU A 265 7.41 -9.84 9.75
C GLU A 265 8.51 -9.34 8.81
N LEU A 266 9.12 -8.22 9.18
CA LEU A 266 10.29 -7.73 8.48
C LEU A 266 11.49 -8.56 8.89
N THR A 267 12.21 -9.03 7.88
CA THR A 267 13.45 -9.79 8.07
C THR A 267 14.63 -8.95 7.63
N ASP A 268 15.82 -9.31 8.14
CA ASP A 268 17.07 -8.75 7.67
C ASP A 268 17.18 -8.94 6.17
N ALA A 269 17.60 -7.87 5.48
CA ALA A 269 17.87 -7.97 4.08
C ALA A 269 19.09 -8.87 3.88
N THR A 270 18.91 -10.19 3.79
CA THR A 270 20.05 -11.10 3.64
C THR A 270 20.76 -10.66 2.38
N ALA A 271 22.01 -10.20 2.49
CA ALA A 271 22.78 -9.57 1.42
C ALA A 271 22.78 -10.44 0.16
N ALA A 272 21.74 -10.32 -0.65
CA ALA A 272 21.58 -11.05 -1.88
C ALA A 272 22.38 -10.27 -2.90
N ALA A 273 23.65 -10.64 -3.00
CA ALA A 273 24.52 -10.44 -4.14
C ALA A 273 23.98 -9.44 -5.18
N VAL A 274 24.14 -8.15 -4.89
CA VAL A 274 24.32 -7.15 -5.94
C VAL A 274 25.70 -7.44 -6.53
N GLU A 275 25.82 -8.50 -7.33
CA GLU A 275 26.97 -8.60 -8.23
C GLU A 275 26.72 -7.57 -9.37
N PRO A 276 27.68 -6.67 -9.61
CA PRO A 276 27.55 -5.60 -10.60
C PRO A 276 27.46 -6.09 -12.05
#